data_AF-A0A2H0VTM5-F1
#
_entry.id   AF-A0A2H0VTM5-F1
#
_cell.length_a   1.000
_cell.length_b   1.000
_cell.length_c   1.000
_cell.angle_alpha   90.00
_cell.angle_beta   90.00
_cell.angle_gamma   90.00
#
_symmetry.space_group_name_H-M   'P 1'
#
loop_
_entity.id
_entity.type
_entity.pdbx_description
1 polymer ?
#
loop_
_entity_poly.entity_id
_entity_poly.type
_entity_poly.pdbx_seq_one_letter_code
_entity_poly.pdbx_strand_id
1 'polypeptide(L)'
;MQHFVDGFIEQCKRHKLKAELIVVDWNPPEENPPLYQALHFPKDKGPCSIRFIRVPNDVHGKLKHAEKLPLFQMIGKNVGIQRALGEFVLSTNIDIIFSDKVIRYIKRNLKPNYLYRVDRLDVPSELPKGATLPQILRFCSKSFFRVNGKYGTKIINREPRIAYYCKVIDRKCKIVLDFFRNNLNAFSFYVRNKFRCIRRITIQKVIRRVRRITIQKVIRRVRRLTIQKVIRRVQETIQKVIRRVQETIQKVIRLFRYLNNKIVLMTRCKLHTNGCGDFTLLSYNDWVNLKGYPEWEMHSWHLDSVLLYRAKQMGIKEIDLPKSMRIYHIEHGVGSGYTPEGFHLLFNRLDTIGLPYLKNSEIEEIGCLALRPNHDIYTNTDQWGMSNIEFETIWI
;
A
#
# COMPACT_ATOMS: atom_id res chain seq x y z
N MET A 1 -17.25 5.97 15.24
CA MET A 1 -18.34 6.50 14.39
C MET A 1 -19.15 7.61 15.06
N GLN A 2 -19.74 7.45 16.25
CA GLN A 2 -20.58 8.49 16.88
C GLN A 2 -19.87 9.87 16.98
N HIS A 3 -18.61 9.91 17.43
CA HIS A 3 -17.83 11.14 17.48
C HIS A 3 -17.67 11.86 16.13
N PHE A 4 -17.57 11.11 15.03
CA PHE A 4 -17.48 11.69 13.68
C PHE A 4 -18.82 12.32 13.29
N VAL A 5 -19.94 11.61 13.52
CA VAL A 5 -21.30 12.11 13.20
C VAL A 5 -21.60 13.37 14.00
N ASP A 6 -21.46 13.32 15.33
CA ASP A 6 -21.71 14.47 16.21
C ASP A 6 -20.82 15.65 15.85
N GLY A 7 -19.52 15.38 15.66
CA GLY A 7 -18.55 16.41 15.32
C GLY A 7 -18.83 17.07 13.98
N PHE A 8 -19.16 16.29 12.94
CA PHE A 8 -19.43 16.82 11.61
C PHE A 8 -20.73 17.64 11.57
N ILE A 9 -21.80 17.15 12.20
CA ILE A 9 -23.07 17.88 12.30
C ILE A 9 -22.84 19.22 13.03
N GLU A 10 -22.20 19.19 14.19
CA GLU A 10 -21.90 20.40 14.97
C GLU A 10 -21.05 21.39 14.17
N GLN A 11 -20.06 20.91 13.40
CA GLN A 11 -19.26 21.78 12.52
C GLN A 11 -20.08 22.39 11.39
N CYS A 12 -20.99 21.61 10.78
CA CYS A 12 -21.88 22.13 9.75
C CYS A 12 -22.77 23.25 10.30
N LYS A 13 -23.33 23.06 11.50
CA LYS A 13 -24.11 24.08 12.22
C LYS A 13 -23.27 25.31 12.52
N ARG A 14 -22.16 25.13 13.24
CA ARG A 14 -21.29 26.21 13.72
C ARG A 14 -20.73 27.07 12.60
N HIS A 15 -20.32 26.45 11.50
CA HIS A 15 -19.70 27.16 10.37
C HIS A 15 -20.69 27.46 9.24
N LYS A 16 -21.97 27.12 9.41
CA LYS A 16 -23.03 27.22 8.38
C LYS A 16 -22.57 26.60 7.06
N LEU A 17 -22.00 25.40 7.11
CA LEU A 17 -21.59 24.63 5.93
C LEU A 17 -22.78 23.78 5.49
N LYS A 18 -23.32 24.05 4.30
CA LYS A 18 -24.32 23.18 3.67
C LYS A 18 -23.60 21.95 3.14
N ALA A 19 -23.91 20.80 3.71
CA ALA A 19 -23.29 19.53 3.36
C ALA A 19 -24.28 18.38 3.50
N GLU A 20 -24.02 17.31 2.77
CA GLU A 20 -24.62 16.02 3.06
C GLU A 20 -23.55 15.08 3.63
N LEU A 21 -23.94 14.24 4.58
CA LEU A 21 -23.15 13.10 5.04
C LEU A 21 -23.75 11.82 4.45
N ILE A 22 -23.01 11.17 3.56
CA ILE A 22 -23.37 9.87 3.01
C ILE A 22 -22.63 8.77 3.77
N VAL A 23 -23.36 7.83 4.34
CA VAL A 23 -22.82 6.61 4.95
C VAL A 23 -23.26 5.42 4.09
N VAL A 24 -22.29 4.70 3.54
CA VAL A 24 -22.55 3.44 2.84
C VAL A 24 -22.50 2.31 3.86
N ASP A 25 -23.67 1.79 4.22
CA ASP A 25 -23.82 0.64 5.11
C ASP A 25 -23.61 -0.63 4.27
N TRP A 26 -22.36 -1.10 4.26
CA TRP A 26 -21.90 -2.14 3.37
C TRP A 26 -21.99 -3.51 4.03
N ASN A 27 -22.68 -4.45 3.37
CA ASN A 27 -22.83 -5.83 3.84
C ASN A 27 -23.26 -5.89 5.34
N PRO A 28 -24.32 -5.17 5.74
CA PRO A 28 -24.74 -5.18 7.14
C PRO A 28 -25.24 -6.58 7.52
N PRO A 29 -24.87 -7.10 8.70
CA PRO A 29 -25.40 -8.36 9.20
C PRO A 29 -26.91 -8.23 9.47
N GLU A 30 -27.69 -9.19 8.98
CA GLU A 30 -29.17 -9.14 9.04
C GLU A 30 -29.72 -9.23 10.46
N GLU A 31 -28.95 -9.81 11.38
CA GLU A 31 -29.33 -10.05 12.77
C GLU A 31 -29.20 -8.81 13.66
N ASN A 32 -28.45 -7.80 13.21
CA ASN A 32 -28.21 -6.58 13.97
C ASN A 32 -29.11 -5.44 13.46
N PRO A 33 -29.45 -4.48 14.35
CA PRO A 33 -30.09 -3.25 13.91
C PRO A 33 -29.24 -2.57 12.82
N PRO A 34 -29.88 -2.02 11.76
CA PRO A 34 -29.18 -1.25 10.74
C PRO A 34 -28.33 -0.13 11.35
N LEU A 35 -27.24 0.25 10.68
CA LEU A 35 -26.25 1.18 11.24
C LEU A 35 -26.87 2.53 11.65
N TYR A 36 -27.86 3.02 10.89
CA TYR A 36 -28.55 4.27 11.20
C TYR A 36 -29.39 4.19 12.48
N GLN A 37 -29.79 3.01 12.94
CA GLN A 37 -30.48 2.83 14.22
C GLN A 37 -29.51 2.74 15.40
N ALA A 38 -28.27 2.31 15.13
CA ALA A 38 -27.21 2.21 16.16
C ALA A 38 -26.57 3.56 16.51
N LEU A 39 -26.85 4.62 15.73
CA LEU A 39 -26.30 5.96 15.91
C LEU A 39 -27.35 6.94 16.43
N HIS A 40 -26.87 7.91 17.18
CA HIS A 40 -27.71 9.00 17.68
C HIS A 40 -27.56 10.21 16.78
N PHE A 41 -28.69 10.85 16.45
CA PHE A 41 -28.72 12.06 15.64
C PHE A 41 -29.47 13.18 16.37
N PRO A 42 -28.93 14.40 16.43
CA PRO A 42 -29.66 15.53 17.00
C PRO A 42 -30.87 15.89 16.14
N LYS A 43 -31.96 16.33 16.79
CA LYS A 43 -33.17 16.82 16.09
C LYS A 43 -32.83 17.96 15.13
N ASP A 44 -32.05 18.93 15.62
CA ASP A 44 -31.55 20.04 14.80
C ASP A 44 -30.14 19.70 14.28
N LYS A 45 -30.08 19.38 12.99
CA LYS A 45 -28.84 19.09 12.23
C LYS A 45 -28.30 20.33 11.51
N GLY A 46 -28.97 21.47 11.65
CA GLY A 46 -28.76 22.68 10.85
C GLY A 46 -28.69 22.39 9.36
N PRO A 47 -27.69 22.90 8.63
CA PRO A 47 -27.60 22.75 7.17
C PRO A 47 -27.01 21.40 6.71
N CYS A 48 -26.91 20.41 7.61
CA CYS A 48 -26.40 19.07 7.32
C CYS A 48 -27.56 18.10 7.05
N SER A 49 -27.58 17.48 5.87
CA SER A 49 -28.43 16.32 5.59
C SER A 49 -27.65 15.02 5.78
N ILE A 50 -28.31 13.94 6.17
CA ILE A 50 -27.67 12.65 6.41
C ILE A 50 -28.42 11.59 5.62
N ARG A 51 -27.65 10.78 4.89
CA ARG A 51 -28.16 9.74 4.01
C ARG A 51 -27.38 8.45 4.23
N PHE A 52 -28.11 7.36 4.44
CA PHE A 52 -27.59 6.01 4.46
C PHE A 52 -27.91 5.32 3.14
N ILE A 53 -26.94 4.60 2.58
CA ILE A 53 -27.10 3.79 1.37
C ILE A 53 -26.74 2.36 1.76
N ARG A 54 -27.69 1.43 1.67
CA ARG A 54 -27.48 0.04 2.06
C ARG A 54 -27.01 -0.78 0.86
N VAL A 55 -25.83 -1.40 0.98
CA VAL A 55 -25.36 -2.41 0.02
C VAL A 55 -25.60 -3.79 0.62
N PRO A 56 -26.55 -4.57 0.08
CA PRO A 56 -26.96 -5.86 0.67
C PRO A 56 -25.92 -6.97 0.52
N ASN A 57 -26.09 -8.04 1.29
CA ASN A 57 -25.18 -9.19 1.33
C ASN A 57 -25.07 -9.90 -0.02
N ASP A 58 -26.15 -10.00 -0.80
CA ASP A 58 -26.16 -10.64 -2.12
C ASP A 58 -25.27 -9.88 -3.14
N VAL A 59 -25.18 -8.55 -3.02
CA VAL A 59 -24.28 -7.74 -3.84
C VAL A 59 -22.84 -7.93 -3.39
N HIS A 60 -22.58 -7.97 -2.08
CA HIS A 60 -21.26 -8.26 -1.55
C HIS A 60 -20.75 -9.65 -1.94
N GLY A 61 -21.60 -10.68 -1.84
CA GLY A 61 -21.27 -12.07 -2.12
C GLY A 61 -20.92 -12.37 -3.59
N LYS A 62 -21.18 -11.44 -4.51
CA LYS A 62 -20.79 -11.55 -5.92
C LYS A 62 -19.33 -11.17 -6.17
N LEU A 63 -18.67 -10.49 -5.23
CA LEU A 63 -17.29 -10.04 -5.37
C LEU A 63 -16.31 -11.17 -5.02
N LYS A 64 -15.16 -11.20 -5.69
CA LYS A 64 -14.09 -12.14 -5.31
C LYS A 64 -13.60 -11.85 -3.90
N HIS A 65 -13.36 -12.90 -3.13
CA HIS A 65 -12.89 -12.83 -1.75
C HIS A 65 -13.88 -12.24 -0.73
N ALA A 66 -15.17 -12.12 -1.08
CA ALA A 66 -16.22 -11.67 -0.16
C ALA A 66 -16.25 -12.48 1.15
N GLU A 67 -15.93 -13.78 1.08
CA GLU A 67 -15.86 -14.67 2.23
C GLU A 67 -14.68 -14.37 3.20
N LYS A 68 -13.67 -13.63 2.74
CA LYS A 68 -12.46 -13.28 3.50
C LYS A 68 -12.36 -11.81 3.87
N LEU A 69 -13.03 -10.95 3.10
CA LEU A 69 -12.96 -9.50 3.26
C LEU A 69 -14.37 -8.95 3.45
N PRO A 70 -14.82 -8.67 4.69
CA PRO A 70 -16.20 -8.26 4.95
C PRO A 70 -16.56 -6.88 4.41
N LEU A 71 -15.55 -6.06 4.08
CA LEU A 71 -15.72 -4.68 3.61
C LEU A 71 -14.73 -4.35 2.49
N PHE A 72 -15.25 -4.05 1.29
CA PHE A 72 -14.47 -3.48 0.20
C PHE A 72 -14.49 -1.95 0.28
N GLN A 73 -13.64 -1.38 1.14
CA GLN A 73 -13.67 0.04 1.50
C GLN A 73 -13.67 1.00 0.30
N MET A 74 -12.86 0.72 -0.74
CA MET A 74 -12.79 1.60 -1.93
C MET A 74 -14.04 1.51 -2.80
N ILE A 75 -14.57 0.30 -2.98
CA ILE A 75 -15.82 0.08 -3.73
C ILE A 75 -17.00 0.73 -2.98
N GLY A 76 -17.07 0.55 -1.66
CA GLY A 76 -18.07 1.23 -0.81
C GLY A 76 -17.95 2.75 -0.89
N LYS A 77 -16.73 3.31 -0.88
CA LYS A 77 -16.51 4.75 -1.11
C LYS A 77 -17.03 5.18 -2.48
N ASN A 78 -16.77 4.41 -3.55
CA ASN A 78 -17.27 4.72 -4.89
C ASN A 78 -18.81 4.70 -4.96
N VAL A 79 -19.48 3.75 -4.30
CA VAL A 79 -20.95 3.71 -4.20
C VAL A 79 -21.51 5.02 -3.66
N GLY A 80 -20.88 5.55 -2.59
CA GLY A 80 -21.26 6.83 -2.00
C GLY A 80 -20.91 8.03 -2.87
N ILE A 81 -19.69 8.08 -3.43
CA ILE A 81 -19.23 9.16 -4.30
C ILE A 81 -20.14 9.31 -5.52
N GLN A 82 -20.47 8.19 -6.18
CA GLN A 82 -21.32 8.23 -7.36
C GLN A 82 -22.74 8.77 -7.05
N ARG A 83 -23.22 8.57 -5.82
CA ARG A 83 -24.56 9.03 -5.41
C ARG A 83 -24.55 10.42 -4.77
N ALA A 84 -23.40 11.09 -4.71
CA ALA A 84 -23.28 12.41 -4.10
C ALA A 84 -24.00 13.50 -4.91
N LEU A 85 -24.60 14.45 -4.20
CA LEU A 85 -25.33 15.62 -4.69
C LEU A 85 -24.50 16.92 -4.55
N GLY A 86 -23.41 16.88 -3.78
CA GLY A 86 -22.54 18.03 -3.58
C GLY A 86 -21.66 18.34 -4.79
N GLU A 87 -21.40 19.63 -5.06
CA GLU A 87 -20.45 20.07 -6.09
C GLU A 87 -19.02 19.57 -5.83
N PHE A 88 -18.69 19.33 -4.56
CA PHE A 88 -17.45 18.76 -4.09
C PHE A 88 -17.72 17.59 -3.16
N VAL A 89 -16.89 16.56 -3.27
CA VAL A 89 -17.04 15.33 -2.48
C VAL A 89 -15.74 15.05 -1.73
N LEU A 90 -15.84 15.01 -0.41
CA LEU A 90 -14.79 14.54 0.49
C LEU A 90 -15.02 13.06 0.80
N SER A 91 -14.13 12.21 0.33
CA SER A 91 -14.04 10.81 0.79
C SER A 91 -13.16 10.73 2.03
N THR A 92 -13.71 10.19 3.12
CA THR A 92 -13.08 10.14 4.46
C THR A 92 -13.46 8.83 5.16
N ASN A 93 -12.80 8.55 6.28
CA ASN A 93 -13.18 7.48 7.21
C ASN A 93 -13.99 8.04 8.40
N ILE A 94 -14.66 7.14 9.11
CA ILE A 94 -15.65 7.40 10.19
C ILE A 94 -15.03 7.57 11.59
N ASP A 95 -13.72 7.46 11.67
CA ASP A 95 -12.84 7.59 12.84
C ASP A 95 -12.04 8.90 12.80
N ILE A 96 -12.45 9.82 11.92
CA ILE A 96 -11.82 11.11 11.72
C ILE A 96 -12.53 12.22 12.51
N ILE A 97 -11.78 13.22 12.95
CA ILE A 97 -12.30 14.48 13.47
C ILE A 97 -11.64 15.63 12.72
N PHE A 98 -12.43 16.49 12.10
CA PHE A 98 -11.91 17.64 11.36
C PHE A 98 -11.56 18.80 12.30
N SER A 99 -10.48 19.51 12.02
CA SER A 99 -10.28 20.83 12.64
C SER A 99 -11.23 21.88 12.05
N ASP A 100 -11.68 22.83 12.89
CA ASP A 100 -12.51 23.96 12.43
C ASP A 100 -11.89 24.75 11.27
N LYS A 101 -10.56 24.75 11.15
CA LYS A 101 -9.85 25.43 10.05
C LYS A 101 -10.08 24.73 8.71
N VAL A 102 -10.15 23.40 8.67
CA VAL A 102 -10.46 22.63 7.45
C VAL A 102 -11.88 22.92 7.00
N ILE A 103 -12.86 22.86 7.91
CA ILE A 103 -14.27 23.11 7.59
C ILE A 103 -14.48 24.52 7.02
N ARG A 104 -13.87 25.54 7.64
CA ARG A 104 -13.91 26.92 7.12
C ARG A 104 -13.25 27.07 5.76
N TYR A 105 -12.21 26.30 5.47
CA TYR A 105 -11.57 26.28 4.16
C TYR A 105 -12.49 25.68 3.09
N ILE A 106 -13.05 24.49 3.37
CA ILE A 106 -13.99 23.77 2.50
C ILE A 106 -15.17 24.67 2.10
N LYS A 107 -15.70 25.45 3.04
CA LYS A 107 -16.83 26.35 2.77
C LYS A 107 -16.56 27.42 1.70
N ARG A 108 -15.30 27.83 1.49
CA ARG A 108 -14.99 29.09 0.79
C ARG A 108 -14.00 28.98 -0.37
N ASN A 109 -13.14 27.96 -0.40
CA ASN A 109 -11.91 28.01 -1.22
C ASN A 109 -11.72 26.82 -2.16
N LEU A 110 -12.77 26.03 -2.39
CA LEU A 110 -12.67 24.88 -3.29
C LEU A 110 -12.78 25.31 -4.75
N LYS A 111 -12.01 24.63 -5.60
CA LYS A 111 -11.93 24.84 -7.03
C LYS A 111 -11.86 23.48 -7.73
N PRO A 112 -12.51 23.30 -8.88
CA PRO A 112 -12.35 22.09 -9.69
C PRO A 112 -10.91 21.96 -10.21
N ASN A 113 -10.55 20.76 -10.68
CA ASN A 113 -9.19 20.38 -11.12
C ASN A 113 -8.12 20.42 -10.01
N TYR A 114 -8.54 20.42 -8.75
CA TYR A 114 -7.66 20.33 -7.60
C TYR A 114 -8.03 19.17 -6.67
N LEU A 115 -7.02 18.38 -6.32
CA LEU A 115 -7.06 17.32 -5.32
C LEU A 115 -6.57 17.89 -3.99
N TYR A 116 -7.46 18.06 -3.03
CA TYR A 116 -7.14 18.63 -1.72
C TYR A 116 -6.75 17.55 -0.71
N ARG A 117 -5.64 17.80 0.01
CA ARG A 117 -5.02 16.90 0.97
C ARG A 117 -4.74 17.63 2.29
N VAL A 118 -4.69 16.90 3.40
CA VAL A 118 -4.37 17.41 4.74
C VAL A 118 -3.46 16.44 5.47
N ASP A 119 -2.65 16.95 6.40
CA ASP A 119 -1.93 16.10 7.33
C ASP A 119 -2.91 15.43 8.31
N ARG A 120 -2.67 14.14 8.60
CA ARG A 120 -3.42 13.34 9.57
C ARG A 120 -2.63 13.20 10.87
N LEU A 121 -3.24 13.59 11.98
CA LEU A 121 -2.67 13.46 13.33
C LEU A 121 -3.35 12.32 14.07
N ASP A 122 -2.60 11.33 14.52
CA ASP A 122 -3.20 10.22 15.26
C ASP A 122 -3.28 10.58 16.75
N VAL A 123 -4.47 10.35 17.31
CA VAL A 123 -4.84 10.65 18.71
C VAL A 123 -5.27 9.36 19.42
N PRO A 124 -5.25 9.32 20.76
CA PRO A 124 -5.68 8.14 21.51
C PRO A 124 -7.11 7.69 21.18
N SER A 125 -7.36 6.39 21.29
CA SER A 125 -8.69 5.77 21.13
C SER A 125 -9.73 6.33 22.09
N GLU A 126 -9.29 6.65 23.31
CA GLU A 126 -10.14 7.13 24.38
C GLU A 126 -10.23 8.66 24.35
N LEU A 127 -11.34 9.16 23.80
CA LEU A 127 -11.67 10.58 23.84
C LEU A 127 -12.41 10.93 25.14
N PRO A 128 -12.33 12.19 25.60
CA PRO A 128 -13.06 12.63 26.79
C PRO A 128 -14.57 12.37 26.67
N LYS A 129 -15.12 11.55 27.58
CA LYS A 129 -16.55 11.20 27.61
C LYS A 129 -17.42 12.42 27.91
N GLY A 130 -18.56 12.53 27.23
CA GLY A 130 -19.50 13.65 27.42
C GLY A 130 -18.96 15.03 27.04
N ALA A 131 -17.78 15.10 26.42
CA ALA A 131 -17.17 16.37 26.03
C ALA A 131 -17.81 16.94 24.75
N THR A 132 -17.95 18.25 24.74
CA THR A 132 -18.34 19.01 23.54
C THR A 132 -17.26 18.94 22.46
N LEU A 133 -17.65 19.15 21.20
CA LEU A 133 -16.68 19.18 20.09
C LEU A 133 -15.50 20.14 20.35
N PRO A 134 -15.67 21.40 20.83
CA PRO A 134 -14.53 22.26 21.15
C PRO A 134 -13.57 21.67 22.19
N GLN A 135 -14.07 20.96 23.19
CA GLN A 135 -13.25 20.26 24.19
C GLN A 135 -12.50 19.08 23.56
N ILE A 136 -13.16 18.30 22.71
CA ILE A 136 -12.54 17.20 21.94
C ILE A 136 -11.41 17.75 21.05
N LEU A 137 -11.66 18.82 20.28
CA LEU A 137 -10.64 19.44 19.42
C LEU A 137 -9.45 19.97 20.23
N ARG A 138 -9.71 20.55 21.41
CA ARG A 138 -8.65 21.00 22.33
C ARG A 138 -7.83 19.83 22.84
N PHE A 139 -8.48 18.72 23.22
CA PHE A 139 -7.81 17.49 23.60
C PHE A 139 -6.94 16.94 22.47
N CYS A 140 -7.52 16.72 21.28
CA CYS A 140 -6.80 16.21 20.11
C CYS A 140 -5.57 17.05 19.74
N SER A 141 -5.67 18.38 19.87
CA SER A 141 -4.55 19.29 19.59
C SER A 141 -3.36 19.16 20.56
N LYS A 142 -3.56 18.56 21.74
CA LYS A 142 -2.54 18.37 22.78
C LYS A 142 -2.07 16.92 22.90
N SER A 143 -2.92 15.96 22.54
CA SER A 143 -2.72 14.54 22.81
C SER A 143 -2.28 13.70 21.61
N PHE A 144 -2.06 14.31 20.43
CA PHE A 144 -1.61 13.56 19.26
C PHE A 144 -0.16 13.07 19.43
N PHE A 145 0.12 11.86 18.95
CA PHE A 145 1.44 11.23 19.10
C PHE A 145 2.10 10.85 17.77
N ARG A 146 1.38 10.96 16.65
CA ARG A 146 1.89 10.66 15.30
C ARG A 146 1.34 11.66 14.29
N VAL A 147 2.19 12.13 13.38
CA VAL A 147 1.82 13.02 12.28
C VAL A 147 2.13 12.30 10.98
N ASN A 148 1.12 12.04 10.17
CA ASN A 148 1.22 11.50 8.83
C ASN A 148 0.98 12.63 7.85
N GLY A 149 2.06 13.09 7.21
CA GLY A 149 1.98 14.12 6.20
C GLY A 149 2.62 13.68 4.89
N LYS A 150 2.66 14.59 3.92
CA LYS A 150 3.19 14.37 2.58
C LYS A 150 4.57 13.71 2.54
N TYR A 151 5.44 14.04 3.49
CA TYR A 151 6.83 13.57 3.54
C TYR A 151 7.05 12.36 4.44
N GLY A 152 5.98 11.70 4.84
CA GLY A 152 6.00 10.50 5.67
C GLY A 152 5.49 10.76 7.09
N THR A 153 5.81 9.80 7.96
CA THR A 153 5.29 9.75 9.32
C THR A 153 6.32 10.23 10.32
N LYS A 154 5.93 11.16 11.19
CA LYS A 154 6.70 11.64 12.33
C LYS A 154 6.03 11.16 13.63
N ILE A 155 6.76 10.40 14.44
CA ILE A 155 6.33 10.03 15.80
C ILE A 155 6.79 11.14 16.75
N ILE A 156 5.89 11.64 17.59
CA ILE A 156 6.18 12.66 18.60
C ILE A 156 6.87 11.96 19.79
N ASN A 157 7.91 12.57 20.36
CA ASN A 157 8.71 12.05 21.48
C ASN A 157 9.57 10.79 21.23
N ARG A 158 9.78 10.38 19.97
CA ARG A 158 10.85 9.41 19.62
C ARG A 158 11.99 10.14 18.89
N GLU A 159 13.23 9.89 19.30
CA GLU A 159 14.39 10.36 18.55
C GLU A 159 14.34 9.87 17.09
N PRO A 160 14.74 10.71 16.12
CA PRO A 160 14.78 10.31 14.72
C PRO A 160 15.77 9.17 14.54
N ARG A 161 15.29 7.97 14.18
CA ARG A 161 16.12 6.79 13.90
C ARG A 161 16.86 6.88 12.56
N ILE A 162 17.58 7.98 12.31
CA ILE A 162 18.48 8.12 11.16
C ILE A 162 19.51 6.97 11.19
N ALA A 163 20.01 6.63 12.37
CA ALA A 163 20.93 5.50 12.57
C ALA A 163 20.34 4.13 12.15
N TYR A 164 19.02 3.93 12.24
CA TYR A 164 18.40 2.67 11.79
C TYR A 164 18.36 2.59 10.26
N TYR A 165 17.93 3.65 9.59
CA TYR A 165 17.89 3.69 8.12
C TYR A 165 19.30 3.59 7.52
N CYS A 166 20.27 4.30 8.09
CA CYS A 166 21.68 4.15 7.71
C CYS A 166 22.20 2.74 7.96
N LYS A 167 21.89 2.10 9.10
CA LYS A 167 22.26 0.69 9.37
C LYS A 167 21.58 -0.31 8.42
N VAL A 168 20.35 -0.06 7.99
CA VAL A 168 19.64 -0.92 7.03
C VAL A 168 20.24 -0.79 5.64
N ILE A 169 20.55 0.44 5.21
CA ILE A 169 21.24 0.69 3.93
C ILE A 169 22.64 0.08 3.97
N ASP A 170 23.39 0.32 5.05
CA ASP A 170 24.76 -0.21 5.22
C ASP A 170 24.79 -1.73 5.28
N ARG A 171 23.85 -2.38 5.99
CA ARG A 171 23.69 -3.85 5.95
C ARG A 171 23.39 -4.36 4.54
N LYS A 172 22.52 -3.69 3.79
CA LYS A 172 22.20 -4.09 2.40
C LYS A 172 23.40 -3.91 1.47
N CYS A 173 24.14 -2.81 1.60
CA CYS A 173 25.39 -2.57 0.85
C CYS A 173 26.46 -3.61 1.21
N LYS A 174 26.60 -3.96 2.50
CA LYS A 174 27.56 -4.95 2.99
C LYS A 174 27.25 -6.36 2.49
N ILE A 175 25.97 -6.74 2.42
CA ILE A 175 25.53 -8.01 1.80
C ILE A 175 25.94 -8.06 0.31
N VAL A 176 25.81 -6.95 -0.43
CA VAL A 176 26.23 -6.88 -1.83
C VAL A 176 27.76 -7.00 -1.96
N LEU A 177 28.52 -6.29 -1.12
CA LEU A 177 29.99 -6.34 -1.12
C LEU A 177 30.54 -7.71 -0.71
N ASP A 178 30.01 -8.31 0.36
CA ASP A 178 30.39 -9.64 0.83
C ASP A 178 30.03 -10.72 -0.20
N PHE A 179 28.95 -10.53 -0.97
CA PHE A 179 28.60 -11.41 -2.08
C PHE A 179 29.66 -11.40 -3.20
N PHE A 180 30.10 -10.21 -3.65
CA PHE A 180 31.15 -10.12 -4.68
C PHE A 180 32.45 -10.75 -4.17
N ARG A 181 32.82 -10.48 -2.92
CA ARG A 181 34.02 -11.03 -2.28
C ARG A 181 33.97 -12.56 -2.16
N ASN A 182 32.86 -13.12 -1.70
CA ASN A 182 32.72 -14.56 -1.48
C ASN A 182 32.63 -15.36 -2.78
N ASN A 183 31.99 -14.82 -3.83
CA ASN A 183 31.92 -15.53 -5.12
C ASN A 183 33.24 -15.48 -5.88
N LEU A 184 33.99 -14.36 -5.83
CA LEU A 184 35.35 -14.29 -6.39
C LEU A 184 36.32 -15.24 -5.65
N ASN A 185 36.18 -15.36 -4.33
CA ASN A 185 36.98 -16.29 -3.52
C ASN A 185 36.60 -17.77 -3.78
N ALA A 186 35.32 -18.10 -3.89
CA ALA A 186 34.88 -19.46 -4.21
C ALA A 186 35.31 -19.89 -5.63
N PHE A 187 35.23 -18.99 -6.60
CA PHE A 187 35.70 -19.22 -7.96
C PHE A 187 37.22 -19.44 -8.01
N SER A 188 38.00 -18.57 -7.35
CA SER A 188 39.47 -18.69 -7.32
C SER A 188 39.96 -19.92 -6.54
N PHE A 189 39.33 -20.29 -5.43
CA PHE A 189 39.65 -21.50 -4.66
C PHE A 189 39.35 -22.79 -5.43
N TYR A 190 38.21 -22.84 -6.13
CA TYR A 190 37.82 -24.00 -6.93
C TYR A 190 38.75 -24.22 -8.13
N VAL A 191 39.15 -23.15 -8.82
CA VAL A 191 40.13 -23.21 -9.92
C VAL A 191 41.50 -23.66 -9.41
N ARG A 192 42.00 -23.11 -8.29
CA ARG A 192 43.30 -23.51 -7.71
C ARG A 192 43.35 -24.97 -7.27
N ASN A 193 42.33 -25.48 -6.59
CA ASN A 193 42.35 -26.85 -6.07
C ASN A 193 42.24 -27.92 -7.16
N LYS A 194 41.49 -27.65 -8.24
CA LYS A 194 41.38 -28.60 -9.36
C LYS A 194 42.63 -28.65 -10.22
N PHE A 195 43.29 -27.50 -10.44
CA PHE A 195 44.62 -27.47 -11.10
C PHE A 195 45.69 -28.19 -10.26
N ARG A 196 45.60 -28.15 -8.92
CA ARG A 196 46.49 -28.91 -8.02
C ARG A 196 46.30 -30.43 -8.12
N CYS A 197 45.07 -30.92 -8.29
CA CYS A 197 44.80 -32.35 -8.54
C CYS A 197 45.27 -32.83 -9.92
N ILE A 198 45.21 -31.97 -10.94
CA ILE A 198 45.69 -32.31 -12.29
C ILE A 198 47.23 -32.37 -12.34
N ARG A 199 47.93 -31.61 -11.49
CA ARG A 199 49.39 -31.58 -11.42
C ARG A 199 50.01 -32.70 -10.56
N ARG A 200 49.19 -33.55 -9.90
CA ARG A 200 49.65 -34.58 -8.94
C ARG A 200 49.35 -36.02 -9.33
N ILE A 201 49.10 -36.30 -10.61
CA ILE A 201 49.18 -37.65 -11.15
C ILE A 201 50.55 -37.78 -11.82
N THR A 202 51.56 -38.12 -11.03
CA THR A 202 52.91 -38.37 -11.53
C THR A 202 52.87 -39.60 -12.45
N ILE A 203 52.97 -39.33 -13.75
CA ILE A 203 52.94 -40.27 -14.89
C ILE A 203 53.97 -41.43 -14.74
N GLN A 204 54.93 -41.32 -13.83
CA GLN A 204 56.04 -42.26 -13.67
C GLN A 204 55.69 -43.59 -12.96
N LYS A 205 54.65 -43.66 -12.11
CA LYS A 205 54.32 -44.93 -11.38
C LYS A 205 53.42 -45.88 -12.17
N VAL A 206 52.67 -45.40 -13.17
CA VAL A 206 51.66 -46.19 -13.90
C VAL A 206 52.22 -46.83 -15.17
N ILE A 207 53.32 -46.30 -15.74
CA ILE A 207 53.91 -46.80 -16.99
C ILE A 207 54.61 -48.16 -16.83
N ARG A 208 54.96 -48.58 -15.60
CA ARG A 208 55.78 -49.78 -15.39
C ARG A 208 55.05 -51.13 -15.29
N ARG A 209 53.70 -51.20 -15.32
CA ARG A 209 53.03 -52.48 -14.94
C ARG A 209 52.07 -53.17 -15.91
N VAL A 210 51.76 -52.71 -17.13
CA VAL A 210 50.87 -53.52 -18.01
C VAL A 210 51.13 -53.33 -19.52
N ARG A 211 51.71 -54.35 -20.16
CA ARG A 211 51.46 -54.78 -21.57
C ARG A 211 50.60 -56.06 -21.47
N ARG A 212 49.61 -56.41 -22.30
CA ARG A 212 49.11 -55.93 -23.60
C ARG A 212 47.67 -56.47 -23.79
N ILE A 213 46.79 -55.62 -24.35
CA ILE A 213 45.68 -55.98 -25.27
C ILE A 213 44.67 -57.06 -24.78
N THR A 214 43.88 -56.82 -23.73
CA THR A 214 42.41 -56.77 -23.88
C THR A 214 41.77 -55.63 -23.06
N ILE A 215 42.56 -55.06 -22.16
CA ILE A 215 42.17 -54.03 -21.21
C ILE A 215 41.98 -52.66 -21.88
N GLN A 216 42.54 -52.40 -23.06
CA GLN A 216 42.40 -51.08 -23.71
C GLN A 216 40.97 -50.77 -24.17
N LYS A 217 40.18 -51.75 -24.60
CA LYS A 217 38.76 -51.52 -24.97
C LYS A 217 37.89 -51.33 -23.73
N VAL A 218 38.13 -52.11 -22.67
CA VAL A 218 37.43 -51.97 -21.37
C VAL A 218 37.83 -50.67 -20.67
N ILE A 219 39.11 -50.32 -20.61
CA ILE A 219 39.60 -49.02 -20.13
C ILE A 219 39.07 -47.88 -20.98
N ARG A 220 38.98 -47.99 -22.32
CA ARG A 220 38.37 -46.93 -23.16
C ARG A 220 36.88 -46.77 -22.87
N ARG A 221 36.14 -47.85 -22.64
CA ARG A 221 34.69 -47.82 -22.34
C ARG A 221 34.42 -47.34 -20.91
N VAL A 222 35.17 -47.84 -19.92
CA VAL A 222 35.15 -47.37 -18.53
C VAL A 222 35.68 -45.94 -18.42
N ARG A 223 36.77 -45.55 -19.10
CA ARG A 223 37.21 -44.15 -19.20
C ARG A 223 36.15 -43.28 -19.86
N ARG A 224 35.51 -43.70 -20.95
CA ARG A 224 34.41 -42.93 -21.58
C ARG A 224 33.25 -42.74 -20.62
N LEU A 225 32.77 -43.79 -19.95
CA LEU A 225 31.66 -43.72 -19.01
C LEU A 225 32.01 -42.89 -17.75
N THR A 226 33.23 -43.03 -17.23
CA THR A 226 33.71 -42.25 -16.07
C THR A 226 33.97 -40.79 -16.44
N ILE A 227 34.54 -40.51 -17.63
CA ILE A 227 34.72 -39.16 -18.17
C ILE A 227 33.35 -38.53 -18.46
N GLN A 228 32.39 -39.25 -19.03
CA GLN A 228 31.03 -38.76 -19.24
C GLN A 228 30.33 -38.45 -17.91
N LYS A 229 30.48 -39.30 -16.87
CA LYS A 229 29.98 -39.00 -15.52
C LYS A 229 30.65 -37.77 -14.92
N VAL A 230 31.95 -37.59 -15.12
CA VAL A 230 32.69 -36.39 -14.68
C VAL A 230 32.24 -35.14 -15.43
N ILE A 231 32.07 -35.21 -16.76
CA ILE A 231 31.57 -34.13 -17.60
C ILE A 231 30.16 -33.74 -17.16
N ARG A 232 29.26 -34.72 -16.96
CA ARG A 232 27.89 -34.48 -16.47
C ARG A 232 27.89 -33.77 -15.12
N ARG A 233 28.70 -34.24 -14.15
CA ARG A 233 28.84 -33.57 -12.85
C ARG A 233 29.39 -32.15 -12.96
N VAL A 234 30.34 -31.91 -13.86
CA VAL A 234 30.89 -30.57 -14.14
C VAL A 234 29.82 -29.68 -14.77
N GLN A 235 29.07 -30.17 -15.75
CA GLN A 235 27.95 -29.45 -16.37
C GLN A 235 26.87 -29.10 -15.35
N GLU A 236 26.43 -30.05 -14.51
CA GLU A 236 25.48 -29.81 -13.41
C GLU A 236 26.00 -28.75 -12.42
N THR A 237 27.31 -28.76 -12.13
CA THR A 237 27.93 -27.75 -11.24
C THR A 237 27.95 -26.37 -11.91
N ILE A 238 28.34 -26.29 -13.18
CA ILE A 238 28.33 -25.04 -13.96
C ILE A 238 26.91 -24.48 -14.04
N GLN A 239 25.90 -25.32 -14.31
CA GLN A 239 24.50 -24.90 -14.34
C GLN A 239 24.02 -24.36 -12.99
N LYS A 240 24.42 -24.98 -11.87
CA LYS A 240 24.14 -24.44 -10.53
C LYS A 240 24.80 -23.07 -10.29
N VAL A 241 26.03 -22.87 -10.78
CA VAL A 241 26.73 -21.57 -10.68
C VAL A 241 26.03 -20.52 -11.56
N ILE A 242 25.71 -20.85 -12.82
CA ILE A 242 24.98 -19.97 -13.74
C ILE A 242 23.65 -19.54 -13.12
N ARG A 243 22.87 -20.49 -12.56
CA ARG A 243 21.60 -20.18 -11.89
C ARG A 243 21.79 -19.22 -10.73
N ARG A 244 22.79 -19.43 -9.86
CA ARG A 244 23.09 -18.51 -8.76
C ARG A 244 23.49 -17.12 -9.25
N VAL A 245 24.30 -17.04 -10.30
CA VAL A 245 24.69 -15.76 -10.92
C VAL A 245 23.47 -15.04 -11.49
N GLN A 246 22.60 -15.75 -12.23
CA GLN A 246 21.35 -15.21 -12.75
C GLN A 246 20.44 -14.70 -11.62
N GLU A 247 20.22 -15.49 -10.57
CA GLU A 247 19.43 -15.09 -9.41
C GLU A 247 19.98 -13.82 -8.74
N THR A 248 21.31 -13.66 -8.68
CA THR A 248 21.91 -12.44 -8.13
C THR A 248 21.81 -11.25 -9.08
N ILE A 249 22.06 -11.43 -10.37
CA ILE A 249 21.86 -10.36 -11.37
C ILE A 249 20.42 -9.84 -11.28
N GLN A 250 19.44 -10.73 -11.15
CA GLN A 250 18.04 -10.35 -10.96
C GLN A 250 17.81 -9.56 -9.66
N LYS A 251 18.45 -9.94 -8.55
CA LYS A 251 18.39 -9.16 -7.29
C LYS A 251 18.97 -7.76 -7.46
N VAL A 252 20.10 -7.64 -8.16
CA VAL A 252 20.75 -6.34 -8.44
C VAL A 252 19.87 -5.47 -9.33
N ILE A 253 19.32 -6.01 -10.42
CA ILE A 253 18.39 -5.30 -11.31
C ILE A 253 17.16 -4.80 -10.53
N ARG A 254 16.58 -5.64 -9.65
CA ARG A 254 15.45 -5.24 -8.80
C ARG A 254 15.83 -4.10 -7.86
N LEU A 255 17.02 -4.14 -7.26
CA LEU A 255 17.50 -3.07 -6.38
C LEU A 255 17.69 -1.75 -7.15
N PHE A 256 18.33 -1.79 -8.33
CA PHE A 256 18.48 -0.61 -9.18
C PHE A 256 17.13 -0.04 -9.61
N ARG A 257 16.17 -0.89 -10.00
CA ARG A 257 14.81 -0.47 -10.34
C ARG A 257 14.12 0.20 -9.16
N TYR A 258 14.18 -0.40 -7.98
CA TYR A 258 13.62 0.16 -6.75
C TYR A 258 14.21 1.54 -6.43
N LEU A 259 15.54 1.68 -6.47
CA LEU A 259 16.22 2.96 -6.23
C LEU A 259 15.84 4.01 -7.28
N ASN A 260 15.79 3.62 -8.55
CA ASN A 260 15.38 4.50 -9.64
C ASN A 260 13.94 4.97 -9.47
N ASN A 261 13.01 4.07 -9.17
CA ASN A 261 11.60 4.41 -8.94
C ASN A 261 11.46 5.38 -7.76
N LYS A 262 12.14 5.10 -6.64
CA LYS A 262 12.21 6.02 -5.49
C LYS A 262 12.67 7.42 -5.89
N ILE A 263 13.77 7.53 -6.63
CA ILE A 263 14.31 8.82 -7.08
C ILE A 263 13.31 9.53 -7.99
N VAL A 264 12.73 8.83 -8.97
CA VAL A 264 11.74 9.37 -9.90
C VAL A 264 10.52 9.91 -9.15
N LEU A 265 9.96 9.14 -8.21
CA LEU A 265 8.80 9.57 -7.45
C LEU A 265 9.11 10.76 -6.54
N MET A 266 10.26 10.75 -5.85
CA MET A 266 10.66 11.86 -4.98
C MET A 266 10.91 13.16 -5.74
N THR A 267 11.35 13.08 -7.00
CA THR A 267 11.73 14.26 -7.80
C THR A 267 10.62 14.73 -8.74
N ARG A 268 9.82 13.82 -9.32
CA ARG A 268 8.85 14.12 -10.38
C ARG A 268 7.39 13.93 -9.98
N CYS A 269 7.10 13.17 -8.92
CA CYS A 269 5.73 12.82 -8.51
C CYS A 269 5.55 12.87 -7.00
N LYS A 270 5.74 14.06 -6.44
CA LYS A 270 5.63 14.29 -5.00
C LYS A 270 4.16 14.44 -4.60
N LEU A 271 3.50 13.32 -4.32
CA LEU A 271 2.11 13.25 -3.88
C LEU A 271 2.00 12.92 -2.38
N HIS A 272 0.90 13.31 -1.75
CA HIS A 272 0.57 13.01 -0.37
C HIS A 272 -0.08 11.63 -0.26
N THR A 273 0.72 10.57 -0.43
CA THR A 273 0.23 9.17 -0.40
C THR A 273 0.16 8.58 1.01
N ASN A 274 0.77 9.22 2.00
CA ASN A 274 0.82 8.69 3.37
C ASN A 274 -0.52 8.92 4.11
N GLY A 275 -1.20 7.84 4.52
CA GLY A 275 -2.50 7.94 5.20
C GLY A 275 -3.57 8.61 4.34
N CYS A 276 -3.49 8.44 3.02
CA CYS A 276 -4.21 9.32 2.12
C CYS A 276 -5.72 9.00 2.00
N GLY A 277 -6.14 7.78 2.33
CA GLY A 277 -7.56 7.42 2.36
C GLY A 277 -8.42 8.20 3.36
N ASP A 278 -7.82 8.91 4.33
CA ASP A 278 -8.53 9.63 5.38
C ASP A 278 -9.05 11.02 4.96
N PHE A 279 -8.57 11.58 3.85
CA PHE A 279 -9.03 12.87 3.35
C PHE A 279 -8.76 13.06 1.86
N THR A 280 -9.68 12.64 1.00
CA THR A 280 -9.59 12.90 -0.45
C THR A 280 -10.73 13.80 -0.87
N LEU A 281 -10.44 15.06 -1.20
CA LEU A 281 -11.44 16.03 -1.62
C LEU A 281 -11.18 16.52 -3.04
N LEU A 282 -12.19 16.39 -3.89
CA LEU A 282 -12.22 16.76 -5.31
C LEU A 282 -13.58 17.36 -5.65
N SER A 283 -13.71 18.02 -6.80
CA SER A 283 -15.04 18.32 -7.35
C SER A 283 -15.74 17.02 -7.75
N TYR A 284 -17.07 16.98 -7.76
CA TYR A 284 -17.83 15.81 -8.20
C TYR A 284 -17.47 15.42 -9.65
N ASN A 285 -17.34 16.40 -10.54
CA ASN A 285 -16.93 16.15 -11.93
C ASN A 285 -15.53 15.55 -12.03
N ASP A 286 -14.59 15.97 -11.18
CA ASP A 286 -13.26 15.35 -11.13
C ASP A 286 -13.34 13.88 -10.67
N TRP A 287 -14.19 13.56 -9.69
CA TRP A 287 -14.44 12.18 -9.29
C TRP A 287 -15.01 11.32 -10.43
N VAL A 288 -15.98 11.85 -11.17
CA VAL A 288 -16.58 11.19 -12.35
C VAL A 288 -15.53 10.97 -13.43
N ASN A 289 -14.71 11.98 -13.73
CA ASN A 289 -13.63 11.88 -14.71
C ASN A 289 -12.59 10.82 -14.32
N LEU A 290 -12.29 10.70 -13.03
CA LEU A 290 -11.38 9.67 -12.50
C LEU A 290 -12.02 8.28 -12.45
N LYS A 291 -13.36 8.19 -12.52
CA LYS A 291 -14.16 6.99 -12.26
C LYS A 291 -13.93 6.39 -10.87
N GLY A 292 -13.76 7.23 -9.85
CA GLY A 292 -13.59 6.77 -8.45
C GLY A 292 -12.24 6.11 -8.17
N TYR A 293 -12.11 5.52 -6.98
CA TYR A 293 -10.97 4.66 -6.60
C TYR A 293 -10.93 3.37 -7.43
N PRO A 294 -9.78 2.69 -7.58
CA PRO A 294 -9.76 1.38 -8.26
C PRO A 294 -10.67 0.37 -7.54
N GLU A 295 -11.56 -0.27 -8.29
CA GLU A 295 -12.51 -1.28 -7.76
C GLU A 295 -11.91 -2.69 -7.74
N TRP A 296 -10.63 -2.78 -7.39
CA TRP A 296 -9.94 -4.05 -7.30
C TRP A 296 -10.39 -4.82 -6.05
N GLU A 297 -10.84 -6.06 -6.27
CA GLU A 297 -11.34 -6.97 -5.24
C GLU A 297 -10.17 -7.50 -4.38
N MET A 298 -9.63 -6.65 -3.52
CA MET A 298 -8.46 -6.93 -2.69
C MET A 298 -8.47 -6.07 -1.42
N HIS A 299 -7.58 -6.36 -0.47
CA HIS A 299 -7.45 -5.52 0.73
C HIS A 299 -7.05 -4.08 0.33
N SER A 300 -7.63 -3.08 0.99
CA SER A 300 -7.56 -1.65 0.58
C SER A 300 -6.19 -0.98 0.69
N TRP A 301 -5.15 -1.73 1.02
CA TRP A 301 -3.80 -1.20 1.23
C TRP A 301 -3.26 -0.59 -0.06
N HIS A 302 -2.88 0.70 -0.02
CA HIS A 302 -2.44 1.55 -1.14
C HIS A 302 -3.45 1.84 -2.25
N LEU A 303 -4.67 1.30 -2.23
CA LEU A 303 -5.65 1.60 -3.29
C LEU A 303 -6.01 3.08 -3.35
N ASP A 304 -6.00 3.76 -2.20
CA ASP A 304 -6.16 5.21 -2.10
C ASP A 304 -5.04 5.96 -2.84
N SER A 305 -3.79 5.51 -2.71
CA SER A 305 -2.60 6.08 -3.35
C SER A 305 -2.66 5.97 -4.88
N VAL A 306 -3.23 4.87 -5.39
CA VAL A 306 -3.42 4.66 -6.84
C VAL A 306 -4.30 5.76 -7.45
N LEU A 307 -5.37 6.19 -6.75
CA LEU A 307 -6.21 7.31 -7.19
C LEU A 307 -5.40 8.61 -7.34
N LEU A 308 -4.48 8.91 -6.42
CA LEU A 308 -3.71 10.16 -6.49
C LEU A 308 -2.75 10.15 -7.69
N TYR A 309 -2.16 9.01 -8.00
CA TYR A 309 -1.36 8.84 -9.23
C TYR A 309 -2.23 9.02 -10.49
N ARG A 310 -3.47 8.51 -10.48
CA ARG A 310 -4.41 8.70 -11.59
C ARG A 310 -4.80 10.17 -11.75
N ALA A 311 -5.11 10.85 -10.66
CA ALA A 311 -5.39 12.28 -10.65
C ALA A 311 -4.22 13.08 -11.24
N LYS A 312 -2.99 12.76 -10.82
CA LYS A 312 -1.78 13.38 -11.37
C LYS A 312 -1.62 13.14 -12.87
N GLN A 313 -1.87 11.92 -13.33
CA GLN A 313 -1.81 11.54 -14.74
C GLN A 313 -2.85 12.31 -15.59
N MET A 314 -4.04 12.54 -15.04
CA MET A 314 -5.10 13.33 -15.68
C MET A 314 -4.92 14.84 -15.53
N GLY A 315 -3.79 15.30 -14.99
CA GLY A 315 -3.47 16.73 -14.87
C GLY A 315 -4.12 17.44 -13.68
N ILE A 316 -4.83 16.72 -12.81
CA ILE A 316 -5.39 17.28 -11.56
C ILE A 316 -4.24 17.64 -10.62
N LYS A 317 -4.26 18.87 -10.11
CA LYS A 317 -3.19 19.39 -9.25
C LYS A 317 -3.47 19.07 -7.78
N GLU A 318 -2.51 18.46 -7.10
CA GLU A 318 -2.60 18.26 -5.65
C GLU A 318 -2.33 19.58 -4.90
N ILE A 319 -3.19 19.90 -3.93
CA ILE A 319 -3.00 20.96 -2.94
C ILE A 319 -2.95 20.33 -1.55
N ASP A 320 -1.80 20.44 -0.89
CA ASP A 320 -1.70 20.22 0.54
C ASP A 320 -2.11 21.47 1.30
N LEU A 321 -3.14 21.35 2.14
CA LEU A 321 -3.54 22.45 3.01
C LEU A 321 -2.46 22.72 4.07
N PRO A 322 -2.33 23.98 4.54
CA PRO A 322 -1.32 24.33 5.53
C PRO A 322 -1.43 23.46 6.78
N LYS A 323 -0.31 23.14 7.45
CA LYS A 323 -0.24 22.31 8.69
C LYS A 323 -1.17 22.74 9.83
N SER A 324 -1.67 23.98 9.79
CA SER A 324 -2.68 24.46 10.75
C SER A 324 -4.08 23.86 10.51
N MET A 325 -4.33 23.37 9.30
CA MET A 325 -5.49 22.63 8.84
C MET A 325 -5.13 21.14 8.85
N ARG A 326 -5.75 20.39 9.75
CA ARG A 326 -5.50 18.95 9.93
C ARG A 326 -6.77 18.20 10.24
N ILE A 327 -6.66 16.89 10.13
CA ILE A 327 -7.61 15.95 10.70
C ILE A 327 -6.95 15.18 11.84
N TYR A 328 -7.78 14.72 12.77
CA TYR A 328 -7.38 13.82 13.83
C TYR A 328 -7.97 12.45 13.55
N HIS A 329 -7.13 11.42 13.51
CA HIS A 329 -7.55 10.04 13.37
C HIS A 329 -7.51 9.38 14.75
N ILE A 330 -8.66 8.86 15.17
CA ILE A 330 -8.80 8.14 16.44
C ILE A 330 -8.14 6.78 16.25
N GLU A 331 -7.01 6.55 16.93
CA GLU A 331 -6.29 5.30 16.78
C GLU A 331 -7.18 4.14 17.26
N HIS A 332 -7.46 3.19 16.38
CA HIS A 332 -8.08 1.92 16.73
C HIS A 332 -7.00 0.85 16.85
N GLY A 333 -7.22 -0.14 17.73
CA GLY A 333 -6.19 -1.08 18.21
C GLY A 333 -5.26 -1.69 17.16
N VAL A 334 -4.13 -2.23 17.64
CA VAL A 334 -3.03 -2.77 16.84
C VAL A 334 -3.53 -3.75 15.75
N GLY A 335 -3.26 -3.44 14.48
CA GLY A 335 -3.53 -4.34 13.34
C GLY A 335 -4.80 -4.06 12.53
N SER A 336 -5.59 -3.04 12.89
CA SER A 336 -6.73 -2.55 12.09
C SER A 336 -6.32 -1.60 10.94
N GLY A 337 -5.11 -1.02 11.02
CA GLY A 337 -4.50 -0.15 10.01
C GLY A 337 -2.97 -0.12 10.12
N TYR A 338 -2.30 0.86 9.48
CA TYR A 338 -0.85 1.00 9.60
C TYR A 338 -0.45 1.51 10.98
N THR A 339 0.24 0.67 11.75
CA THR A 339 1.08 1.08 12.87
C THR A 339 2.49 0.55 12.68
N PRO A 340 3.55 1.32 13.00
CA PRO A 340 4.93 0.84 12.96
C PRO A 340 5.13 -0.45 13.78
N GLU A 341 4.34 -0.62 14.84
CA GLU A 341 4.39 -1.75 15.76
C GLU A 341 3.61 -2.99 15.26
N GLY A 342 2.59 -2.82 14.42
CA GLY A 342 1.63 -3.89 14.07
C GLY A 342 1.57 -4.29 12.59
N PHE A 343 2.21 -3.56 11.68
CA PHE A 343 2.03 -3.80 10.23
C PHE A 343 2.46 -5.21 9.78
N HIS A 344 3.46 -5.81 10.42
CA HIS A 344 3.87 -7.19 10.10
C HIS A 344 2.77 -8.22 10.39
N LEU A 345 2.00 -8.02 11.46
CA LEU A 345 0.88 -8.91 11.81
C LEU A 345 -0.23 -8.84 10.76
N LEU A 346 -0.54 -7.63 10.27
CA LEU A 346 -1.51 -7.42 9.19
C LEU A 346 -1.11 -8.21 7.94
N PHE A 347 0.11 -8.01 7.42
CA PHE A 347 0.53 -8.67 6.18
C PHE A 347 0.65 -10.18 6.32
N ASN A 348 1.16 -10.67 7.45
CA ASN A 348 1.20 -12.11 7.72
C ASN A 348 -0.21 -12.73 7.70
N ARG A 349 -1.21 -12.04 8.26
CA ARG A 349 -2.62 -12.48 8.20
C ARG A 349 -3.11 -12.52 6.76
N LEU A 350 -2.90 -11.45 5.99
CA LEU A 350 -3.32 -11.37 4.59
C LEU A 350 -2.71 -12.48 3.72
N ASP A 351 -1.40 -12.71 3.88
CA ASP A 351 -0.69 -13.79 3.19
C ASP A 351 -1.22 -15.18 3.60
N THR A 352 -1.51 -15.38 4.89
CA THR A 352 -2.02 -16.66 5.42
C THR A 352 -3.39 -17.01 4.85
N ILE A 353 -4.29 -16.03 4.75
CA ILE A 353 -5.64 -16.24 4.17
C ILE A 353 -5.64 -16.15 2.63
N GLY A 354 -4.50 -15.78 2.02
CA GLY A 354 -4.37 -15.61 0.58
C GLY A 354 -5.20 -14.46 0.01
N LEU A 355 -5.39 -13.38 0.78
CA LEU A 355 -6.10 -12.18 0.33
C LEU A 355 -5.09 -11.23 -0.34
N PRO A 356 -5.27 -10.86 -1.62
CA PRO A 356 -4.34 -9.97 -2.31
C PRO A 356 -4.34 -8.55 -1.70
N TYR A 357 -3.22 -7.85 -1.90
CA TYR A 357 -3.03 -6.44 -1.55
C TYR A 357 -1.83 -5.89 -2.33
N LEU A 358 -1.77 -4.57 -2.53
CA LEU A 358 -0.64 -3.94 -3.20
C LEU A 358 0.56 -3.80 -2.26
N LYS A 359 1.73 -4.24 -2.70
CA LYS A 359 3.01 -4.05 -2.00
C LYS A 359 3.57 -2.66 -2.29
N ASN A 360 4.47 -2.20 -1.41
CA ASN A 360 5.18 -0.93 -1.60
C ASN A 360 5.90 -0.83 -2.95
N SER A 361 6.49 -1.93 -3.43
CA SER A 361 7.16 -1.94 -4.75
C SER A 361 6.18 -1.79 -5.91
N GLU A 362 4.97 -2.35 -5.79
CA GLU A 362 3.95 -2.32 -6.84
C GLU A 362 3.35 -0.92 -6.97
N ILE A 363 3.05 -0.26 -5.84
CA ILE A 363 2.59 1.13 -5.86
C ILE A 363 3.68 2.09 -6.39
N GLU A 364 4.96 1.83 -6.09
CA GLU A 364 6.07 2.61 -6.66
C GLU A 364 6.18 2.43 -8.18
N GLU A 365 5.94 1.22 -8.68
CA GLU A 365 5.89 0.94 -10.12
C GLU A 365 4.69 1.63 -10.78
N ILE A 366 3.48 1.53 -10.19
CA ILE A 366 2.27 2.26 -10.65
C ILE A 366 2.53 3.76 -10.72
N GLY A 367 3.13 4.35 -9.68
CA GLY A 367 3.43 5.77 -9.66
C GLY A 367 4.43 6.18 -10.76
N CYS A 368 5.40 5.33 -11.08
CA CYS A 368 6.32 5.59 -12.20
C CYS A 368 5.63 5.44 -13.56
N LEU A 369 4.70 4.50 -13.69
CA LEU A 369 3.88 4.34 -14.89
C LEU A 369 2.94 5.54 -15.11
N ALA A 370 2.38 6.10 -14.05
CA ALA A 370 1.51 7.29 -14.11
C ALA A 370 2.20 8.51 -14.72
N LEU A 371 3.53 8.59 -14.64
CA LEU A 371 4.35 9.66 -15.21
C LEU A 371 4.69 9.46 -16.70
N ARG A 372 4.42 8.27 -17.25
CA ARG A 372 4.69 7.98 -18.65
C ARG A 372 3.51 8.45 -19.50
N PRO A 373 3.77 9.19 -20.61
CA PRO A 373 2.72 9.52 -21.57
C PRO A 373 2.04 8.24 -22.09
N ASN A 374 0.74 8.31 -22.37
CA ASN A 374 -0.05 7.26 -23.03
C ASN A 374 -0.11 5.90 -22.29
N HIS A 375 0.16 5.87 -20.99
CA HIS A 375 -0.02 4.66 -20.19
C HIS A 375 -1.23 4.83 -19.28
N ASP A 376 -2.25 4.00 -19.37
CA ASP A 376 -3.35 4.05 -18.41
C ASP A 376 -3.02 3.16 -17.20
N ILE A 377 -2.92 3.74 -16.00
CA ILE A 377 -2.60 2.95 -14.80
C ILE A 377 -3.79 2.13 -14.29
N TYR A 378 -5.01 2.65 -14.48
CA TYR A 378 -6.28 1.94 -14.35
C TYR A 378 -7.42 2.85 -14.82
N THR A 379 -8.51 2.23 -15.23
CA THR A 379 -9.80 2.86 -15.40
C THR A 379 -10.88 1.87 -15.00
N ASN A 380 -11.86 2.30 -14.20
CA ASN A 380 -13.02 1.46 -13.93
C ASN A 380 -13.97 1.45 -15.15
N THR A 381 -14.92 0.54 -15.14
CA THR A 381 -15.98 0.48 -16.17
C THR A 381 -16.88 1.71 -16.07
N ASP A 382 -17.79 1.90 -17.02
CA ASP A 382 -18.82 2.94 -16.92
C ASP A 382 -19.84 2.67 -15.80
N GLN A 383 -19.82 1.45 -15.24
CA GLN A 383 -20.65 1.01 -14.13
C GLN A 383 -19.99 1.20 -12.75
N TRP A 384 -18.89 1.97 -12.68
CA TRP A 384 -18.16 2.24 -11.42
C TRP A 384 -19.09 2.80 -10.33
N GLY A 385 -18.77 2.51 -9.08
CA GLY A 385 -19.63 2.83 -7.94
C GLY A 385 -20.97 2.09 -7.97
N MET A 386 -21.02 0.96 -8.70
CA MET A 386 -22.24 0.19 -8.95
C MET A 386 -23.36 1.09 -9.45
N SER A 387 -23.06 1.96 -10.44
CA SER A 387 -24.00 2.98 -10.93
C SER A 387 -25.24 2.38 -11.60
N ASN A 388 -25.17 1.11 -12.00
CA ASN A 388 -26.26 0.34 -12.61
C ASN A 388 -27.19 -0.36 -11.60
N ILE A 389 -26.93 -0.25 -10.29
CA ILE A 389 -27.74 -0.87 -9.24
C ILE A 389 -28.42 0.23 -8.42
N GLU A 390 -29.73 0.13 -8.24
CA GLU A 390 -30.44 0.96 -7.28
C GLU A 390 -30.34 0.36 -5.88
N PHE A 391 -29.91 1.18 -4.91
CA PHE A 391 -29.77 0.78 -3.52
C PHE A 391 -30.81 1.47 -2.66
N GLU A 392 -31.31 0.75 -1.65
CA GLU A 392 -32.13 1.33 -0.59
C GLU A 392 -31.39 2.52 0.04
N THR A 393 -32.12 3.63 0.12
CA THR A 393 -31.60 4.90 0.62
C THR A 393 -32.50 5.42 1.74
N ILE A 394 -31.90 5.75 2.87
CA ILE A 394 -32.60 6.21 4.08
C ILE A 394 -32.10 7.61 4.44
N TRP A 395 -33.00 8.57 4.52
CA TRP A 395 -32.72 9.94 4.96
C TRP A 395 -33.07 10.10 6.44
N ILE A 396 -32.21 10.77 7.21
CA ILE A 396 -32.33 10.92 8.67
C ILE A 396 -32.69 12.34 9.10
#